data_AF-A0A7S7TKX2-F1
#
_entry.id   AF-A0A7S7TKX2-F1
#
_cell.length_a   1.000
_cell.length_b   1.000
_cell.length_c   1.000
_cell.angle_alpha   90.00
_cell.angle_beta   90.00
_cell.angle_gamma   90.00
#
_symmetry.space_group_name_H-M   'P 1'
#
loop_
_entity.id
_entity.type
_entity.pdbx_description
1 polymer ?
#
loop_
_entity_poly.entity_id
_entity_poly.type
_entity_poly.pdbx_seq_one_letter_code
_entity_poly.pdbx_strand_id
1 'polypeptide(L)' 'MIDFFFLVPIAIGMGLAGLASFMWTLKSGQYDDLEGAAQRILFEGHEGPVVEEKRPAPPTGIRT' A
#
# COMPACT_ATOMS: atom_id res chain seq x y z
N MET A 1 -30.81 35.51 7.73
CA MET A 1 -31.08 34.24 8.44
C MET A 1 -31.63 33.19 7.46
N ILE A 2 -30.99 33.04 6.29
CA ILE A 2 -31.31 31.97 5.31
C ILE A 2 -30.07 31.10 5.04
N ASP A 3 -28.96 31.41 5.70
CA ASP A 3 -27.62 30.93 5.36
C ASP A 3 -27.50 29.42 5.61
N PHE A 4 -28.19 28.93 6.64
CA PHE A 4 -28.28 27.50 6.94
C PHE A 4 -28.98 26.68 5.83
N PHE A 5 -29.86 27.27 5.02
CA PHE A 5 -30.51 26.56 3.91
C PHE A 5 -29.54 26.16 2.81
N PHE A 6 -28.40 26.86 2.68
CA PHE A 6 -27.36 26.50 1.73
C PHE A 6 -26.25 25.68 2.41
N LEU A 7 -25.86 26.06 3.62
CA LEU A 7 -24.78 25.38 4.35
C LEU A 7 -25.12 23.93 4.72
N VAL A 8 -26.37 23.65 5.11
CA VAL A 8 -26.78 22.29 5.51
C VAL A 8 -26.72 21.31 4.32
N PRO A 9 -27.33 21.60 3.15
CA PRO A 9 -27.21 20.71 1.99
C PRO A 9 -25.77 20.56 1.49
N ILE A 10 -24.97 21.65 1.51
CA ILE A 10 -23.57 21.59 1.08
C ILE A 10 -22.75 20.70 2.01
N ALA A 11 -22.91 20.83 3.33
CA ALA A 11 -22.21 20.00 4.30
C ALA A 11 -22.58 18.51 4.16
N ILE A 12 -23.87 18.20 3.98
CA ILE A 12 -24.32 16.83 3.72
C ILE A 12 -23.72 16.31 2.41
N GLY A 13 -23.74 17.12 1.35
CA GLY A 13 -23.15 16.78 0.05
C GLY A 13 -21.65 16.49 0.14
N MET A 14 -20.89 17.30 0.89
CA MET A 14 -19.46 17.08 1.13
C MET A 14 -19.21 15.80 1.93
N GLY A 15 -20.03 15.51 2.95
CA GLY A 15 -19.95 14.28 3.72
C GLY A 15 -20.20 13.04 2.86
N LEU A 16 -21.25 13.06 2.02
CA LEU A 16 -21.56 11.99 1.09
C LEU A 16 -20.47 11.80 0.02
N ALA A 17 -19.94 12.90 -0.52
CA ALA A 17 -18.84 12.84 -1.50
C ALA A 17 -17.58 12.22 -0.89
N GLY A 18 -17.23 12.59 0.35
CA GLY A 18 -16.12 11.98 1.08
C GLY A 18 -16.35 10.48 1.32
N LEU A 19 -17.54 10.10 1.79
CA LEU A 19 -17.89 8.69 2.02
C LEU A 19 -17.86 7.87 0.73
N ALA A 20 -18.43 8.39 -0.36
CA ALA A 20 -18.41 7.73 -1.67
C ALA A 20 -16.98 7.56 -2.20
N SER A 21 -16.15 8.60 -2.06
CA SER A 21 -14.74 8.55 -2.44
C SER A 21 -13.99 7.50 -1.62
N PHE A 22 -14.20 7.46 -0.30
CA PHE A 22 -13.60 6.47 0.57
C PHE A 22 -14.01 5.03 0.20
N MET A 23 -15.29 4.78 -0.02
CA MET A 23 -15.79 3.47 -0.47
C MET A 23 -15.19 3.07 -1.83
N TRP A 24 -15.01 4.02 -2.75
CA TRP A 24 -14.34 3.77 -4.03
C TRP A 24 -12.87 3.37 -3.83
N THR A 25 -12.14 4.01 -2.91
CA THR A 25 -10.76 3.63 -2.59
C THR A 25 -10.67 2.20 -2.07
N LEU A 26 -11.58 1.79 -1.16
CA LEU A 26 -11.60 0.43 -0.62
C LEU A 26 -11.87 -0.60 -1.72
N LYS A 27 -12.81 -0.31 -2.63
CA LYS A 27 -13.12 -1.19 -3.77
C LYS A 27 -11.96 -1.27 -4.78
N SER A 28 -11.12 -0.25 -4.87
CA SER A 28 -10.03 -0.18 -5.86
C SER A 28 -8.83 -1.10 -5.57
N GLY A 29 -8.82 -1.84 -4.46
CA GLY A 29 -7.72 -2.75 -4.10
C GLY A 29 -6.43 -2.04 -3.71
N GLN A 30 -6.42 -0.71 -3.58
CA GLN A 30 -5.23 0.07 -3.21
C GLN A 30 -4.69 -0.22 -1.80
N TYR A 31 -5.49 -0.87 -0.94
CA TYR A 31 -5.07 -1.24 0.42
C TYR A 31 -4.47 -2.64 0.50
N ASP A 32 -4.52 -3.45 -0.57
CA ASP A 32 -3.98 -4.82 -0.56
C ASP A 32 -2.44 -4.82 -0.44
N ASP A 33 -1.76 -3.76 -0.92
CA ASP A 33 -0.31 -3.61 -0.81
C ASP A 33 0.14 -3.20 0.61
N LEU A 34 -0.73 -2.52 1.38
CA LEU A 34 -0.45 -2.16 2.77
C LEU A 34 -0.39 -3.39 3.68
N GLU A 35 -1.20 -4.41 3.40
CA GLU A 35 -1.13 -5.71 4.09
C GLU A 35 0.26 -6.36 3.89
N GLY A 36 0.78 -6.32 2.65
CA GLY A 36 2.12 -6.81 2.32
C GLY A 36 3.25 -5.98 2.95
N ALA A 37 3.10 -4.65 3.00
CA ALA A 37 4.05 -3.75 3.66
C ALA A 37 4.06 -3.94 5.19
N ALA A 38 2.90 -4.16 5.81
CA ALA A 38 2.77 -4.49 7.23
C ALA A 38 3.46 -5.82 7.57
N GLN A 39 3.36 -6.82 6.69
CA GLN A 39 4.10 -8.07 6.84
C GLN A 39 5.61 -7.81 6.84
N ARG A 40 6.11 -6.94 5.95
CA ARG A 40 7.54 -6.60 5.91
C ARG A 40 7.99 -5.86 7.16
N ILE A 41 7.28 -4.82 7.60
CA ILE A 41 7.70 -4.00 8.76
C ILE A 41 7.69 -4.78 10.08
N LEU A 42 6.81 -5.78 10.24
CA LEU A 42 6.76 -6.65 11.41
C LEU A 42 7.94 -7.64 11.46
N PHE A 43 8.44 -8.07 10.30
CA PHE A 43 9.54 -9.03 10.20
C PHE A 43 10.91 -8.36 9.96
N GLU A 44 10.97 -7.08 9.58
CA GLU A 44 12.22 -6.34 9.35
C GLU A 44 13.04 -6.10 10.63
N GLY A 45 12.47 -6.41 11.81
CA GLY A 45 13.16 -6.42 13.11
C GLY A 45 13.68 -7.78 13.58
N HIS A 46 13.42 -8.89 12.84
CA HIS A 46 13.92 -10.22 13.21
C HIS A 46 14.41 -10.97 11.96
N GLU A 47 15.72 -11.14 11.88
CA GLU A 47 16.54 -11.66 10.77
C GLU A 47 15.94 -12.84 9.98
N GLY A 48 16.02 -12.78 8.62
CA GLY A 48 16.00 -13.96 7.74
C GLY A 48 15.73 -13.69 6.25
N PRO A 49 16.23 -14.53 5.33
CA PRO A 49 17.64 -14.74 4.99
C PRO A 49 18.13 -13.76 3.91
N VAL A 50 19.36 -13.28 4.05
CA VAL A 50 20.14 -12.81 2.90
C VAL A 50 20.30 -14.03 1.99
N VAL A 51 19.54 -14.09 0.89
CA VAL A 51 19.77 -15.14 -0.10
C VAL A 51 21.12 -14.82 -0.73
N GLU A 52 22.13 -15.55 -0.25
CA GLU A 52 23.48 -15.62 -0.77
C GLU A 52 23.37 -15.64 -2.30
N GLU A 53 23.92 -14.57 -2.86
CA GLU A 53 24.19 -14.38 -4.27
C GLU A 53 24.80 -15.68 -4.82
N LYS A 54 23.99 -16.50 -5.52
CA LYS A 54 24.51 -17.56 -6.37
C LYS A 54 25.17 -16.89 -7.58
N ARG A 55 26.27 -16.19 -7.32
CA ARG A 55 27.30 -15.90 -8.31
C ARG A 55 27.68 -17.26 -8.89
N PRO A 56 27.52 -17.47 -10.20
CA PRO A 56 28.00 -18.70 -10.80
C PRO A 56 29.48 -18.85 -10.47
N ALA A 57 29.86 -20.05 -10.02
CA ALA A 57 31.24 -20.36 -9.68
C ALA A 57 32.15 -19.97 -10.85
N PRO A 58 33.35 -19.41 -10.57
CA PRO A 58 34.27 -19.03 -11.63
C PRO A 58 34.54 -20.24 -12.53
N PRO A 59 34.59 -20.07 -13.86
CA PRO A 59 34.78 -21.19 -14.76
C PRO A 59 36.13 -21.84 -14.45
N THR A 60 36.07 -23.04 -13.87
CA THR A 60 37.24 -23.91 -13.73
C THR A 60 37.51 -24.51 -15.09
N GLY A 61 38.25 -23.75 -15.89
CA GLY A 61 38.49 -24.07 -17.29
C GLY A 61 39.84 -23.57 -17.75
N ILE A 62 40.92 -24.12 -17.19
CA ILE A 62 42.16 -24.27 -17.96
C ILE A 62 42.58 -25.73 -17.84
N ARG A 63 42.13 -26.52 -18.82
CA ARG A 63 42.78 -27.74 -19.25
C ARG A 63 43.51 -27.41 -20.55
N THR A 64 44.77 -27.00 -20.45
CA THR A 64 45.85 -27.17 -21.43
C THR A 64 47.17 -26.89 -20.73
#